data_AF-A0A3B9JFM5-F1
#
_entry.id   AF-A0A3B9JFM5-F1
#
_cell.length_a   1.000
_cell.length_b   1.000
_cell.length_c   1.000
_cell.angle_alpha   90.00
_cell.angle_beta   90.00
_cell.angle_gamma   90.00
#
_symmetry.space_group_name_H-M   'P 1'
#
loop_
_entity.id
_entity.type
_entity.pdbx_description
1 polymer ?
#
loop_
_entity_poly.entity_id
_entity_poly.type
_entity_poly.pdbx_seq_one_letter_code
_entity_poly.pdbx_strand_id
1 'polypeptide(L)'
;DEPESFKANHKKNLELGLSFPKAREISLHACTPQISNENLISQPNNILALEYLKWIYRLSSNIQPMQINRIKVGYHSDFSSEGIASATHIRNLITRNSNWNDVLKPLVPKSTYNIILNYSKNQSFNTLDDYYEIIASVLLKSSAKEISLYPDVTEGLENRLLRSLKKSFSATDELIRDVSSKRYPSTRISRILCHLITNYKEADVDKFYRDRSYCPYLRILAFNANGRELINKIKNNSDMSVITNLGKSQKNLNPAQMECLRHDIVSTDIYFLKTDIKKIGSDYIQSPIYIKD
;
A
#
# COMPACT_ATOMS: atom_id res chain seq x y z
N ASP A 1 -15.18 21.13 -7.17
CA ASP A 1 -14.21 20.63 -8.17
C ASP A 1 -12.88 21.35 -8.07
N GLU A 2 -11.85 20.85 -8.76
CA GLU A 2 -10.53 21.49 -8.80
C GLU A 2 -10.56 22.75 -9.68
N PRO A 3 -10.02 23.90 -9.20
CA PRO A 3 -9.94 25.13 -9.99
C PRO A 3 -9.17 24.94 -11.31
N GLU A 4 -9.56 25.65 -12.37
CA GLU A 4 -8.84 25.58 -13.66
C GLU A 4 -7.38 26.04 -13.53
N SER A 5 -7.13 27.07 -12.73
CA SER A 5 -5.79 27.55 -12.40
C SER A 5 -4.91 26.46 -11.79
N PHE A 6 -5.47 25.63 -10.92
CA PHE A 6 -4.77 24.48 -10.33
C PHE A 6 -4.40 23.46 -11.42
N LYS A 7 -5.36 23.07 -12.26
CA LYS A 7 -5.13 22.08 -13.33
C LYS A 7 -4.07 22.54 -14.33
N ALA A 8 -4.14 23.80 -14.76
CA ALA A 8 -3.18 24.40 -15.68
C ALA A 8 -1.76 24.41 -15.09
N ASN A 9 -1.61 24.88 -13.85
CA ASN A 9 -0.33 24.88 -13.15
C ASN A 9 0.21 23.46 -12.92
N HIS A 10 -0.66 22.51 -12.57
CA HIS A 10 -0.26 21.12 -12.34
C HIS A 10 0.27 20.47 -13.61
N LYS A 11 -0.43 20.65 -14.73
CA LYS A 11 0.02 20.17 -16.05
C LYS A 11 1.37 20.78 -16.43
N LYS A 12 1.52 22.10 -16.34
CA LYS A 12 2.77 22.80 -16.61
C LYS A 12 3.93 22.25 -15.76
N ASN A 13 3.70 22.04 -14.47
CA ASN A 13 4.70 21.51 -13.55
C ASN A 13 5.11 20.06 -13.87
N LEU A 14 4.18 19.23 -14.35
CA LEU A 14 4.49 17.88 -14.83
C LEU A 14 5.30 17.90 -16.12
N GLU A 15 5.01 18.82 -17.05
CA GLU A 15 5.76 19.02 -18.29
C GLU A 15 7.20 19.49 -18.03
N LEU A 16 7.42 20.24 -16.95
CA LEU A 16 8.76 20.59 -16.43
C LEU A 16 9.52 19.40 -15.82
N GLY A 17 8.93 18.19 -15.82
CA GLY A 17 9.56 16.97 -15.33
C GLY A 17 9.56 16.83 -13.81
N LEU A 18 8.78 17.65 -13.09
CA LEU A 18 8.61 17.49 -11.65
C LEU A 18 7.82 16.21 -11.34
N SER A 19 8.11 15.61 -10.17
CA SER A 19 7.33 14.48 -9.68
C SER A 19 5.87 14.90 -9.45
N PHE A 20 4.94 13.96 -9.57
CA PHE A 20 3.52 14.24 -9.34
C PHE A 20 3.25 14.91 -7.97
N PRO A 21 3.81 14.43 -6.83
CA PRO A 21 3.65 15.10 -5.55
C PRO A 21 4.20 16.54 -5.56
N LYS A 22 5.37 16.78 -6.17
CA LYS A 22 5.98 18.12 -6.21
C LYS A 22 5.20 19.08 -7.11
N ALA A 23 4.75 18.60 -8.27
CA ALA A 23 3.89 19.35 -9.17
C ALA A 23 2.56 19.71 -8.50
N ARG A 24 1.98 18.80 -7.72
CA ARG A 24 0.75 19.06 -6.95
C ARG A 24 0.97 20.09 -5.85
N GLU A 25 2.04 19.96 -5.08
CA GLU A 25 2.41 20.88 -4.01
C GLU A 25 2.52 22.33 -4.52
N ILE A 26 3.33 22.56 -5.55
CA ILE A 26 3.54 23.90 -6.12
C ILE A 26 2.23 24.49 -6.65
N SER A 27 1.42 23.66 -7.32
CA SER A 27 0.15 24.11 -7.92
C SER A 27 -0.90 24.44 -6.86
N LEU A 28 -0.91 23.71 -5.74
CA LEU A 28 -1.81 23.97 -4.63
C LEU A 28 -1.41 25.27 -3.90
N HIS A 29 -0.12 25.46 -3.63
CA HIS A 29 0.40 26.70 -3.04
C HIS A 29 0.03 27.93 -3.86
N ALA A 30 0.16 27.85 -5.19
CA ALA A 30 -0.25 28.94 -6.08
C ALA A 30 -1.74 29.29 -6.00
N CYS A 31 -2.61 28.31 -5.69
CA CYS A 31 -4.06 28.51 -5.56
C CYS A 31 -4.51 28.83 -4.13
N THR A 32 -3.64 28.61 -3.15
CA THR A 32 -3.94 28.80 -1.72
C THR A 32 -2.82 29.56 -1.01
N PRO A 33 -2.43 30.76 -1.50
CA PRO A 33 -1.30 31.52 -0.96
C PRO A 33 -1.44 31.90 0.52
N GLN A 34 -2.66 31.88 1.05
CA GLN A 34 -2.97 32.10 2.46
C GLN A 34 -2.52 30.95 3.39
N ILE A 35 -2.22 29.76 2.84
CA ILE A 35 -1.70 28.63 3.61
C ILE A 35 -0.18 28.79 3.71
N SER A 36 0.27 29.43 4.78
CA SER A 36 1.68 29.82 4.98
C SER A 36 2.65 28.66 5.28
N ASN A 37 2.14 27.47 5.56
CA ASN A 37 2.99 26.32 5.89
C ASN A 37 3.31 25.49 4.65
N GLU A 38 4.44 25.81 4.02
CA GLU A 38 4.93 25.14 2.80
C GLU A 38 5.02 23.62 2.95
N ASN A 39 5.32 23.13 4.16
CA ASN A 39 5.53 21.72 4.44
C ASN A 39 4.26 20.95 4.83
N LEU A 40 3.11 21.64 4.96
CA LEU A 40 1.87 20.97 5.38
C LEU A 40 1.48 19.86 4.41
N ILE A 41 1.66 20.08 3.12
CA ILE A 41 1.20 19.16 2.06
C ILE A 41 2.30 18.27 1.49
N SER A 42 3.52 18.36 2.00
CA SER A 42 4.66 17.54 1.60
C SER A 42 4.86 16.31 2.50
N GLN A 43 4.31 16.32 3.72
CA GLN A 43 4.45 15.22 4.68
C GLN A 43 3.49 14.06 4.37
N PRO A 44 3.94 12.79 4.39
CA PRO A 44 3.11 11.62 4.03
C PRO A 44 1.79 11.52 4.81
N ASN A 45 1.83 11.70 6.13
CA ASN A 45 0.62 11.62 6.97
C ASN A 45 -0.38 12.74 6.66
N ASN A 46 0.10 13.92 6.29
CA ASN A 46 -0.76 15.04 5.95
C ASN A 46 -1.37 14.86 4.55
N ILE A 47 -0.61 14.30 3.59
CA ILE A 47 -1.15 13.89 2.29
C ILE A 47 -2.27 12.87 2.49
N LEU A 48 -2.07 11.86 3.35
CA LEU A 48 -3.11 10.87 3.67
C LEU A 48 -4.33 11.52 4.35
N ALA A 49 -4.11 12.40 5.33
CA ALA A 49 -5.20 13.11 6.01
C ALA A 49 -6.03 13.94 5.02
N LEU A 50 -5.39 14.67 4.11
CA LEU A 50 -6.09 15.41 3.06
C LEU A 50 -6.91 14.50 2.14
N GLU A 51 -6.40 13.31 1.80
CA GLU A 51 -7.13 12.34 1.01
C GLU A 51 -8.34 11.77 1.79
N TYR A 52 -8.23 11.51 3.10
CA TYR A 52 -9.36 11.13 3.95
C TYR A 52 -10.42 12.24 4.01
N LEU A 53 -10.01 13.48 4.28
CA LEU A 53 -10.91 14.63 4.34
C LEU A 53 -11.62 14.85 3.00
N LYS A 54 -10.91 14.69 1.88
CA LYS A 54 -11.47 14.76 0.53
C LYS A 54 -12.55 13.72 0.32
N TRP A 55 -12.35 12.48 0.77
CA TRP A 55 -13.36 11.42 0.63
C TRP A 55 -14.54 11.59 1.59
N ILE A 56 -14.31 12.02 2.84
CA ILE A 56 -15.40 12.40 3.77
C ILE A 56 -16.29 13.46 3.13
N TYR A 57 -15.68 14.51 2.57
CA TYR A 57 -16.39 15.58 1.87
C TYR A 57 -17.14 15.07 0.63
N ARG A 58 -16.48 14.29 -0.23
CA ARG A 58 -17.09 13.77 -1.49
C ARG A 58 -18.24 12.80 -1.25
N LEU A 59 -18.20 12.03 -0.17
CA LEU A 59 -19.24 11.07 0.20
C LEU A 59 -20.32 11.69 1.09
N SER A 60 -20.21 12.99 1.42
CA SER A 60 -21.08 13.65 2.42
C SER A 60 -21.17 12.82 3.71
N SER A 61 -20.04 12.25 4.14
CA SER A 61 -19.99 11.36 5.29
C SER A 61 -20.09 12.13 6.60
N ASN A 62 -20.84 11.58 7.56
CA ASN A 62 -20.95 12.14 8.92
C ASN A 62 -19.75 11.82 9.82
N ILE A 63 -18.72 11.14 9.30
CA ILE A 63 -17.50 10.85 10.06
C ILE A 63 -16.82 12.16 10.44
N GLN A 64 -16.57 12.33 11.75
CA GLN A 64 -15.83 13.48 12.27
C GLN A 64 -14.33 13.14 12.32
N PRO A 65 -13.49 13.80 11.50
CA PRO A 65 -12.06 13.57 11.52
C PRO A 65 -11.43 14.15 12.79
N MET A 66 -10.56 13.37 13.43
CA MET A 66 -9.79 13.80 14.60
C MET A 66 -8.29 13.64 14.30
N GLN A 67 -7.52 14.70 14.58
CA GLN A 67 -6.07 14.67 14.44
C GLN A 67 -5.39 14.45 15.79
N ILE A 68 -4.27 13.74 15.77
CA ILE A 68 -3.36 13.60 16.90
C ILE A 68 -1.96 13.98 16.46
N ASN A 69 -1.25 14.74 17.28
CA ASN A 69 0.11 15.16 16.95
C ASN A 69 1.06 13.96 17.02
N ARG A 70 1.82 13.76 15.96
CA ARG A 70 2.89 12.76 15.94
C ARG A 70 4.04 13.23 16.83
N ILE A 71 4.47 12.37 17.75
CA ILE A 71 5.54 12.68 18.69
C ILE A 71 6.89 12.17 18.16
N LYS A 72 7.92 13.03 18.31
CA LYS A 72 9.39 12.78 18.21
C LYS A 72 9.97 12.35 16.85
N VAL A 73 9.51 11.26 16.26
CA VAL A 73 10.25 10.58 15.18
C VAL A 73 9.53 10.75 13.85
N GLY A 74 10.15 11.45 12.89
CA GLY A 74 9.61 11.65 11.54
C GLY A 74 9.30 10.32 10.81
N TYR A 75 8.48 10.36 9.77
CA TYR A 75 8.06 9.15 9.04
C TYR A 75 9.26 8.38 8.41
N HIS A 76 10.35 9.09 8.11
CA HIS A 76 11.58 8.57 7.48
C HIS A 76 12.84 8.70 8.33
N SER A 77 12.76 9.03 9.62
CA SER A 77 13.99 9.17 10.41
C SER A 77 14.62 7.81 10.69
N ASP A 78 15.93 7.73 10.46
CA ASP A 78 16.79 6.57 10.65
C ASP A 78 17.36 6.45 12.07
N PHE A 79 16.77 7.15 13.05
CA PHE A 79 17.15 7.06 14.45
C PHE A 79 15.92 6.82 15.33
N SER A 80 16.17 6.20 16.49
CA SER A 80 15.20 6.10 17.57
C SER A 80 15.41 7.25 18.56
N SER A 81 14.33 7.70 19.18
CA SER A 81 14.38 8.66 20.28
C SER A 81 13.41 8.20 21.36
N GLU A 82 13.93 7.97 22.56
CA GLU A 82 13.16 7.58 23.75
C GLU A 82 12.21 6.38 23.52
N GLY A 83 12.72 5.33 22.87
CA GLY A 83 11.95 4.10 22.63
C GLY A 83 10.94 4.18 21.47
N ILE A 84 10.90 5.29 20.73
CA ILE A 84 10.08 5.43 19.52
C ILE A 84 10.99 5.38 18.30
N ALA A 85 10.61 4.59 17.29
CA ALA A 85 11.31 4.49 16.01
C ALA A 85 10.31 4.52 14.84
N SER A 86 10.78 4.93 13.65
CA SER A 86 9.97 4.82 12.43
C SER A 86 9.84 3.35 12.03
N ALA A 87 8.74 2.98 11.37
CA ALA A 87 8.56 1.62 10.86
C ALA A 87 9.67 1.26 9.85
N THR A 88 10.19 2.23 9.10
CA THR A 88 11.31 2.05 8.18
C THR A 88 12.61 1.75 8.92
N HIS A 89 12.90 2.47 10.00
CA HIS A 89 14.07 2.19 10.85
C HIS A 89 13.97 0.80 11.47
N ILE A 90 12.80 0.40 11.98
CA ILE A 90 12.58 -0.95 12.53
C ILE A 90 12.83 -2.03 11.46
N ARG A 91 12.32 -1.87 10.23
CA ARG A 91 12.57 -2.83 9.14
C ARG A 91 14.04 -2.90 8.78
N ASN A 92 14.72 -1.76 8.61
CA ASN A 92 16.15 -1.71 8.32
C ASN A 92 16.98 -2.36 9.43
N LEU A 93 16.58 -2.16 10.69
CA LEU A 93 17.21 -2.77 11.85
C LEU A 93 17.11 -4.30 11.79
N ILE A 94 15.92 -4.83 11.49
CA ILE A 94 15.66 -6.26 11.39
C ILE A 94 16.40 -6.90 10.20
N THR A 95 16.44 -6.23 9.05
CA THR A 95 17.03 -6.81 7.83
C THR A 95 18.55 -6.70 7.76
N ARG A 96 19.16 -5.71 8.42
CA ARG A 96 20.61 -5.42 8.32
C ARG A 96 21.45 -5.84 9.52
N ASN A 97 20.84 -6.16 10.66
CA ASN A 97 21.59 -6.49 11.89
C ASN A 97 21.32 -7.93 12.32
N SER A 98 22.36 -8.75 12.42
CA SER A 98 22.24 -10.15 12.87
C SER A 98 21.71 -10.28 14.31
N ASN A 99 21.91 -9.26 15.16
CA ASN A 99 21.47 -9.22 16.56
C ASN A 99 20.32 -8.23 16.78
N TRP A 100 19.39 -8.13 15.83
CA TRP A 100 18.27 -7.17 15.90
C TRP A 100 17.36 -7.35 17.12
N ASN A 101 17.30 -8.55 17.72
CA ASN A 101 16.41 -8.88 18.83
C ASN A 101 16.52 -7.90 20.02
N ASP A 102 17.74 -7.71 20.54
CA ASP A 102 17.95 -6.88 21.73
C ASP A 102 17.70 -5.40 21.46
N VAL A 103 18.02 -4.94 20.24
CA VAL A 103 17.83 -3.55 19.82
C VAL A 103 16.35 -3.25 19.52
N LEU A 104 15.58 -4.23 19.05
CA LEU A 104 14.16 -4.07 18.77
C LEU A 104 13.32 -3.99 20.05
N LYS A 105 13.68 -4.76 21.08
CA LYS A 105 12.91 -4.92 22.31
C LYS A 105 12.48 -3.60 22.99
N PRO A 106 13.32 -2.54 23.09
CA PRO A 106 12.89 -1.26 23.65
C PRO A 106 12.11 -0.35 22.66
N LEU A 107 12.00 -0.73 21.38
CA LEU A 107 11.41 0.11 20.32
C LEU A 107 9.96 -0.24 19.98
N VAL A 108 9.47 -1.38 20.47
CA VAL A 108 8.11 -1.87 20.19
C VAL A 108 7.46 -2.45 21.46
N PRO A 109 6.12 -2.49 21.55
CA PRO A 109 5.45 -3.18 22.64
C PRO A 109 5.87 -4.65 22.77
N LYS A 110 5.85 -5.19 24.00
CA LYS A 110 6.24 -6.58 24.29
C LYS A 110 5.48 -7.61 23.44
N SER A 111 4.19 -7.39 23.19
CA SER A 111 3.38 -8.25 22.32
C SER A 111 3.89 -8.24 20.89
N THR A 112 4.17 -7.06 20.33
CA THR A 112 4.77 -6.89 19.00
C THR A 112 6.14 -7.58 18.91
N TYR A 113 7.01 -7.37 19.89
CA TYR A 113 8.32 -8.03 19.96
C TYR A 113 8.19 -9.55 19.90
N ASN A 114 7.32 -10.13 20.73
CA ASN A 114 7.11 -11.57 20.78
C ASN A 114 6.58 -12.14 19.46
N ILE A 115 5.66 -11.42 18.79
CA ILE A 115 5.13 -11.83 17.48
C ILE A 115 6.24 -11.82 16.43
N ILE A 116 7.05 -10.76 16.37
CA ILE A 116 8.16 -10.64 15.41
C ILE A 116 9.22 -11.73 15.68
N LEU A 117 9.57 -11.98 16.94
CA LEU A 117 10.51 -13.03 17.33
C LEU A 117 9.97 -14.43 17.00
N ASN A 118 8.68 -14.68 17.17
CA ASN A 118 8.08 -15.95 16.79
C ASN A 118 8.01 -16.11 15.26
N TYR A 119 7.70 -15.03 14.54
CA TYR A 119 7.72 -15.00 13.08
C TYR A 119 9.11 -15.37 12.55
N SER A 120 10.18 -14.74 13.07
CA SER A 120 11.55 -14.96 12.61
C SER A 120 12.10 -16.36 12.86
N LYS A 121 11.54 -17.10 13.83
CA LYS A 121 11.91 -18.49 14.10
C LYS A 121 11.37 -19.46 13.04
N ASN A 122 10.26 -19.09 12.40
CA ASN A 122 9.52 -19.99 11.51
C ASN A 122 9.71 -19.64 10.03
N GLN A 123 10.03 -18.39 9.70
CA GLN A 123 10.14 -17.91 8.31
C GLN A 123 10.99 -16.64 8.21
N SER A 124 11.51 -16.37 7.01
CA SER A 124 12.26 -15.15 6.71
C SER A 124 11.36 -13.92 6.65
N PHE A 125 11.95 -12.76 6.95
CA PHE A 125 11.29 -11.48 6.71
C PHE A 125 11.23 -11.19 5.22
N ASN A 126 10.04 -10.81 4.76
CA ASN A 126 9.78 -10.62 3.34
C ASN A 126 10.30 -9.26 2.86
N THR A 127 10.93 -9.25 1.69
CA THR A 127 11.40 -8.07 0.98
C THR A 127 10.96 -8.12 -0.48
N LEU A 128 10.96 -6.98 -1.17
CA LEU A 128 10.59 -6.96 -2.59
C LEU A 128 11.64 -7.67 -3.48
N ASP A 129 12.88 -7.80 -3.00
CA ASP A 129 13.94 -8.52 -3.69
C ASP A 129 13.65 -10.03 -3.79
N ASP A 130 12.92 -10.60 -2.83
CA ASP A 130 12.51 -12.01 -2.85
C ASP A 130 11.64 -12.35 -4.09
N TYR A 131 11.05 -11.33 -4.71
CA TYR A 131 10.18 -11.44 -5.89
C TYR A 131 10.87 -11.09 -7.20
N TYR A 132 12.18 -10.78 -7.21
CA TYR A 132 12.88 -10.30 -8.40
C TYR A 132 12.69 -11.24 -9.61
N GLU A 133 12.90 -12.54 -9.43
CA GLU A 133 12.75 -13.53 -10.51
C GLU A 133 11.31 -13.59 -11.06
N ILE A 134 10.30 -13.43 -10.19
CA ILE A 134 8.89 -13.43 -10.59
C ILE A 134 8.62 -12.16 -11.41
N ILE A 135 9.06 -11.00 -10.91
CA ILE A 135 8.95 -9.71 -11.61
C ILE A 135 9.63 -9.77 -12.98
N ALA A 136 10.88 -10.24 -13.01
CA ALA A 136 11.67 -10.40 -14.23
C ALA A 136 10.96 -11.32 -15.23
N SER A 137 10.41 -12.44 -14.78
CA SER A 137 9.68 -13.37 -15.63
C SER A 137 8.43 -12.74 -16.25
N VAL A 138 7.68 -11.94 -15.48
CA VAL A 138 6.50 -11.22 -15.98
C VAL A 138 6.92 -10.20 -17.04
N LEU A 139 7.95 -9.40 -16.76
CA LEU A 139 8.45 -8.39 -17.70
C LEU A 139 9.03 -9.00 -18.98
N LEU A 140 9.79 -10.10 -18.91
CA LEU A 140 10.37 -10.77 -20.09
C LEU A 140 9.30 -11.29 -21.05
N LYS A 141 8.14 -11.70 -20.51
CA LYS A 141 7.01 -12.20 -21.31
C LYS A 141 6.06 -11.11 -21.77
N SER A 142 6.18 -9.90 -21.26
CA SER A 142 5.24 -8.81 -21.54
C SER A 142 5.75 -7.91 -22.66
N SER A 143 4.84 -7.54 -23.57
CA SER A 143 5.04 -6.43 -24.49
C SER A 143 4.94 -5.08 -23.78
N ALA A 144 5.50 -4.03 -24.39
CA ALA A 144 5.34 -2.65 -23.91
C ALA A 144 3.85 -2.26 -23.74
N LYS A 145 3.00 -2.72 -24.68
CA LYS A 145 1.54 -2.48 -24.63
C LYS A 145 0.87 -3.16 -23.44
N GLU A 146 1.29 -4.37 -23.07
CA GLU A 146 0.74 -5.05 -21.89
C GLU A 146 1.21 -4.40 -20.58
N ILE A 147 2.43 -3.88 -20.57
CA ILE A 147 2.99 -3.16 -19.43
C ILE A 147 2.28 -1.81 -19.24
N SER A 148 1.90 -1.12 -20.32
CA SER A 148 1.14 0.14 -20.22
C SER A 148 -0.27 -0.01 -19.64
N LEU A 149 -0.77 -1.23 -19.49
CA LEU A 149 -2.07 -1.51 -18.85
C LEU A 149 -2.00 -1.54 -17.32
N TYR A 150 -0.82 -1.49 -16.73
CA TYR A 150 -0.68 -1.46 -15.27
C TYR A 150 -0.83 -0.03 -14.72
N PRO A 151 -1.37 0.11 -13.49
CA PRO A 151 -1.51 1.41 -12.87
C PRO A 151 -0.18 2.13 -12.73
N ASP A 152 -0.25 3.46 -12.82
CA ASP A 152 0.90 4.35 -12.74
C ASP A 152 1.97 4.15 -13.83
N VAL A 153 1.74 3.33 -14.87
CA VAL A 153 2.64 3.24 -16.04
C VAL A 153 2.25 4.30 -17.07
N THR A 154 3.01 5.41 -17.11
CA THR A 154 2.84 6.46 -18.12
C THR A 154 3.78 6.25 -19.30
N GLU A 155 3.44 6.82 -20.45
CA GLU A 155 4.19 6.71 -21.71
C GLU A 155 5.72 6.77 -21.53
N GLY A 156 6.39 5.77 -22.11
CA GLY A 156 7.84 5.59 -22.10
C GLY A 156 8.38 4.84 -20.88
N LEU A 157 7.59 4.70 -19.80
CA LEU A 157 8.03 3.98 -18.59
C LEU A 157 8.09 2.47 -18.84
N GLU A 158 7.16 1.92 -19.61
CA GLU A 158 7.16 0.52 -20.07
C GLU A 158 8.46 0.17 -20.80
N ASN A 159 8.92 1.05 -21.69
CA ASN A 159 10.15 0.88 -22.45
C ASN A 159 11.39 1.02 -21.56
N ARG A 160 11.33 1.84 -20.50
CA ARG A 160 12.41 1.95 -19.53
C ARG A 160 12.53 0.67 -18.70
N LEU A 161 11.42 0.13 -18.19
CA LEU A 161 11.39 -1.12 -17.43
C LEU A 161 12.01 -2.28 -18.23
N LEU A 162 11.58 -2.45 -19.49
CA LEU A 162 12.10 -3.50 -20.38
C LEU A 162 13.59 -3.34 -20.70
N ARG A 163 14.07 -2.11 -20.88
CA ARG A 163 15.51 -1.85 -21.11
C ARG A 163 16.34 -2.09 -19.85
N SER A 164 15.85 -1.66 -18.69
CA SER A 164 16.53 -1.85 -17.41
C SER A 164 16.67 -3.33 -17.07
N LEU A 165 15.67 -4.16 -17.38
CA LEU A 165 15.74 -5.61 -17.17
C LEU A 165 16.86 -6.33 -17.95
N LYS A 166 17.32 -5.76 -19.08
CA LYS A 166 18.42 -6.32 -19.88
C LYS A 166 19.80 -6.06 -19.28
N LYS A 167 19.89 -5.22 -18.26
CA LYS A 167 21.10 -5.08 -17.44
C LYS A 167 21.06 -6.24 -16.45
N SER A 168 22.17 -6.98 -16.33
CA SER A 168 22.29 -8.22 -15.55
C SER A 168 22.12 -8.02 -14.03
N PHE A 169 20.96 -7.52 -13.61
CA PHE A 169 20.58 -7.30 -12.23
C PHE A 169 20.15 -8.60 -11.57
N SER A 170 20.32 -8.67 -10.25
CA SER A 170 19.91 -9.82 -9.43
C SER A 170 18.94 -9.43 -8.31
N ALA A 171 18.66 -8.14 -8.14
CA ALA A 171 17.77 -7.62 -7.11
C ALA A 171 16.76 -6.59 -7.66
N THR A 172 15.58 -6.55 -7.05
CA THR A 172 14.53 -5.60 -7.41
C THR A 172 14.94 -4.16 -7.08
N ASP A 173 15.70 -3.95 -6.01
CA ASP A 173 16.27 -2.65 -5.65
C ASP A 173 17.17 -2.06 -6.75
N GLU A 174 17.93 -2.88 -7.47
CA GLU A 174 18.75 -2.43 -8.61
C GLU A 174 17.88 -1.96 -9.77
N LEU A 175 16.86 -2.74 -10.12
CA LEU A 175 15.88 -2.39 -11.14
C LEU A 175 15.16 -1.08 -10.78
N ILE A 176 14.70 -0.94 -9.54
CA ILE A 176 14.03 0.27 -9.06
C ILE A 176 14.96 1.48 -9.19
N ARG A 177 16.21 1.38 -8.73
CA ARG A 177 17.18 2.49 -8.82
C ARG A 177 17.43 2.90 -10.27
N ASP A 178 17.59 1.95 -11.19
CA ASP A 178 17.86 2.24 -12.60
C ASP A 178 16.67 2.88 -13.32
N VAL A 179 15.44 2.46 -12.97
CA VAL A 179 14.21 2.98 -13.58
C VAL A 179 13.80 4.33 -12.96
N SER A 180 14.17 4.57 -11.71
CA SER A 180 13.81 5.79 -10.98
C SER A 180 14.37 7.07 -11.64
N SER A 181 13.64 8.17 -11.47
CA SER A 181 14.06 9.51 -11.91
C SER A 181 13.33 10.58 -11.11
N LYS A 182 13.65 11.86 -11.35
CA LYS A 182 12.88 12.98 -10.77
C LYS A 182 11.38 12.88 -11.10
N ARG A 183 11.05 12.44 -12.32
CA ARG A 183 9.66 12.23 -12.77
C ARG A 183 9.02 10.97 -12.20
N TYR A 184 9.82 9.93 -11.96
CA TYR A 184 9.38 8.62 -11.49
C TYR A 184 10.04 8.25 -10.15
N PRO A 185 9.44 8.61 -9.01
CA PRO A 185 9.96 8.25 -7.70
C PRO A 185 10.04 6.74 -7.51
N SER A 186 11.01 6.27 -6.73
CA SER A 186 11.20 4.83 -6.44
C SER A 186 9.94 4.16 -5.90
N THR A 187 9.19 4.83 -5.03
CA THR A 187 7.91 4.33 -4.49
C THR A 187 6.84 4.10 -5.55
N ARG A 188 6.85 4.88 -6.65
CA ARG A 188 5.97 4.64 -7.81
C ARG A 188 6.41 3.38 -8.55
N ILE A 189 7.72 3.22 -8.77
CA ILE A 189 8.26 2.03 -9.43
C ILE A 189 7.96 0.78 -8.60
N SER A 190 8.20 0.80 -7.28
CA SER A 190 7.87 -0.32 -6.39
C SER A 190 6.39 -0.71 -6.48
N ARG A 191 5.46 0.26 -6.53
CA ARG A 191 4.02 -0.02 -6.71
C ARG A 191 3.71 -0.69 -8.05
N ILE A 192 4.31 -0.21 -9.14
CA ILE A 192 4.18 -0.84 -10.46
C ILE A 192 4.66 -2.29 -10.43
N LEU A 193 5.78 -2.57 -9.76
CA LEU A 193 6.30 -3.94 -9.62
C LEU A 193 5.36 -4.83 -8.81
N CYS A 194 4.72 -4.31 -7.76
CA CYS A 194 3.67 -5.03 -7.05
C CYS A 194 2.46 -5.31 -7.96
N HIS A 195 1.99 -4.33 -8.73
CA HIS A 195 0.90 -4.52 -9.69
C HIS A 195 1.23 -5.57 -10.75
N LEU A 196 2.49 -5.63 -11.20
CA LEU A 196 2.99 -6.63 -12.13
C LEU A 196 2.88 -8.05 -11.55
N ILE A 197 3.36 -8.29 -10.32
CA ILE A 197 3.31 -9.63 -9.73
C ILE A 197 1.88 -10.07 -9.39
N THR A 198 1.00 -9.14 -8.98
CA THR A 198 -0.40 -9.46 -8.66
C THR A 198 -1.32 -9.40 -9.88
N ASN A 199 -0.77 -9.10 -11.07
CA ASN A 199 -1.52 -8.85 -12.29
C ASN A 199 -2.71 -7.87 -12.10
N TYR A 200 -2.49 -6.79 -11.35
CA TYR A 200 -3.52 -5.79 -11.04
C TYR A 200 -3.44 -4.62 -12.02
N LYS A 201 -4.46 -4.44 -12.85
CA LYS A 201 -4.47 -3.56 -14.03
C LYS A 201 -5.18 -2.23 -13.76
N GLU A 202 -4.98 -1.26 -14.65
CA GLU A 202 -5.67 0.03 -14.58
C GLU A 202 -7.19 -0.13 -14.68
N ALA A 203 -7.67 -1.12 -15.45
CA ALA A 203 -9.09 -1.47 -15.50
C ALA A 203 -9.64 -1.92 -14.14
N ASP A 204 -8.83 -2.56 -13.29
CA ASP A 204 -9.23 -2.93 -11.93
C ASP A 204 -9.33 -1.70 -11.03
N VAL A 205 -8.47 -0.70 -11.24
CA VAL A 205 -8.55 0.60 -10.54
C VAL A 205 -9.83 1.33 -10.93
N ASP A 206 -10.13 1.38 -12.23
CA ASP A 206 -11.36 1.98 -12.74
C ASP A 206 -12.58 1.32 -12.10
N LYS A 207 -12.62 -0.01 -12.11
CA LYS A 207 -13.73 -0.81 -11.62
C LYS A 207 -13.94 -0.74 -10.10
N PHE A 208 -12.88 -0.83 -9.31
CA PHE A 208 -13.02 -0.97 -7.85
C PHE A 208 -12.89 0.36 -7.09
N TYR A 209 -12.36 1.42 -7.71
CA TYR A 209 -12.08 2.67 -7.00
C TYR A 209 -12.62 3.93 -7.70
N ARG A 210 -12.71 3.96 -9.04
CA ARG A 210 -13.23 5.14 -9.75
C ARG A 210 -14.72 5.04 -10.05
N ASP A 211 -15.21 3.84 -10.33
CA ASP A 211 -16.63 3.56 -10.43
C ASP A 211 -17.28 3.64 -9.05
N ARG A 212 -18.14 4.65 -8.88
CA ARG A 212 -18.84 4.91 -7.62
C ARG A 212 -19.98 3.93 -7.34
N SER A 213 -20.35 3.10 -8.32
CA SER A 213 -21.35 2.05 -8.14
C SER A 213 -20.80 0.82 -7.42
N TYR A 214 -19.47 0.66 -7.38
CA TYR A 214 -18.86 -0.46 -6.69
C TYR A 214 -19.01 -0.33 -5.16
N CYS A 215 -19.61 -1.35 -4.55
CA CYS A 215 -19.72 -1.49 -3.10
C CYS A 215 -18.71 -2.54 -2.59
N PRO A 216 -17.68 -2.14 -1.81
CA PRO A 216 -16.68 -3.07 -1.27
C PRO A 216 -17.24 -4.05 -0.24
N TYR A 217 -16.48 -5.11 0.07
CA TYR A 217 -16.75 -6.00 1.19
C TYR A 217 -15.94 -5.62 2.44
N LEU A 218 -16.37 -6.10 3.60
CA LEU A 218 -15.63 -6.02 4.86
C LEU A 218 -15.00 -7.38 5.19
N ARG A 219 -13.68 -7.49 5.01
CA ARG A 219 -12.91 -8.68 5.39
C ARG A 219 -12.48 -8.59 6.85
N ILE A 220 -13.03 -9.45 7.71
CA ILE A 220 -12.66 -9.49 9.12
C ILE A 220 -11.39 -10.33 9.29
N LEU A 221 -10.32 -9.72 9.82
CA LEU A 221 -9.04 -10.41 10.09
C LEU A 221 -8.88 -10.77 11.57
N ALA A 222 -9.37 -9.92 12.46
CA ALA A 222 -9.37 -10.14 13.90
C ALA A 222 -10.49 -9.33 14.58
N PHE A 223 -10.92 -9.76 15.76
CA PHE A 223 -11.91 -9.05 16.59
C PHE A 223 -11.84 -9.51 18.06
N ASN A 224 -12.27 -8.67 19.00
CA ASN A 224 -12.49 -9.04 20.41
C ASN A 224 -14.00 -9.12 20.72
N ALA A 225 -14.37 -9.17 22.02
CA ALA A 225 -15.77 -9.19 22.43
C ALA A 225 -16.57 -7.99 21.88
N ASN A 226 -16.05 -6.78 22.06
CA ASN A 226 -16.68 -5.55 21.55
C ASN A 226 -16.75 -5.55 20.01
N GLY A 227 -15.68 -5.99 19.34
CA GLY A 227 -15.64 -6.10 17.88
C GLY A 227 -16.69 -7.07 17.34
N ARG A 228 -16.97 -8.18 18.05
CA ARG A 228 -18.04 -9.13 17.68
C ARG A 228 -19.40 -8.45 17.68
N GLU A 229 -19.72 -7.68 18.72
CA GLU A 229 -20.98 -6.95 18.80
C GLU A 229 -21.11 -5.91 17.68
N LEU A 230 -20.04 -5.18 17.39
CA LEU A 230 -20.01 -4.22 16.30
C LEU A 230 -20.22 -4.89 14.93
N ILE A 231 -19.55 -6.02 14.67
CA ILE A 231 -19.72 -6.78 13.43
C ILE A 231 -21.18 -7.24 13.26
N ASN A 232 -21.83 -7.69 14.35
CA ASN A 232 -23.24 -8.07 14.31
C ASN A 232 -24.14 -6.86 14.00
N LYS A 233 -23.87 -5.69 14.61
CA LYS A 233 -24.58 -4.45 14.30
C LYS A 233 -24.41 -4.06 12.83
N ILE A 234 -23.20 -4.14 12.27
CA ILE A 234 -22.94 -3.84 10.86
C ILE A 234 -23.77 -4.77 9.96
N LYS A 235 -23.74 -6.08 10.21
CA LYS A 235 -24.50 -7.07 9.42
C LYS A 235 -26.01 -6.83 9.44
N ASN A 236 -26.55 -6.34 10.55
CA ASN A 236 -27.98 -6.13 10.73
C ASN A 236 -28.48 -4.76 10.26
N ASN A 237 -27.58 -3.78 10.09
CA ASN A 237 -27.94 -2.38 9.82
C ASN A 237 -27.26 -1.81 8.56
N SER A 238 -26.65 -2.66 7.72
CA SER A 238 -26.04 -2.22 6.46
C SER A 238 -26.06 -3.31 5.40
N ASP A 239 -26.03 -2.89 4.14
CA ASP A 239 -25.94 -3.77 2.98
C ASP A 239 -24.50 -4.23 2.69
N MET A 240 -23.56 -3.93 3.59
CA MET A 240 -22.15 -4.29 3.42
C MET A 240 -21.95 -5.81 3.55
N SER A 241 -21.34 -6.40 2.54
CA SER A 241 -20.98 -7.82 2.57
C SER A 241 -19.84 -8.08 3.55
N VAL A 242 -20.11 -8.78 4.66
CA VAL A 242 -19.09 -9.09 5.67
C VAL A 242 -18.54 -10.51 5.50
N ILE A 243 -17.23 -10.60 5.29
CA ILE A 243 -16.49 -11.85 5.15
C ILE A 243 -15.81 -12.21 6.46
N THR A 244 -16.28 -13.28 7.11
CA THR A 244 -15.62 -13.87 8.29
C THR A 244 -15.01 -15.23 7.97
N ASN A 245 -15.77 -16.13 7.35
CA ASN A 245 -15.23 -17.39 6.85
C ASN A 245 -15.32 -17.33 5.32
N LEU A 246 -14.16 -17.31 4.64
CA LEU A 246 -14.11 -17.08 3.20
C LEU A 246 -14.99 -18.09 2.44
N GLY A 247 -14.81 -19.40 2.71
CA GLY A 247 -15.54 -20.47 2.03
C GLY A 247 -17.06 -20.36 2.11
N LYS A 248 -17.60 -19.85 3.24
CA LYS A 248 -19.04 -19.61 3.42
C LYS A 248 -19.47 -18.26 2.85
N SER A 249 -18.76 -17.20 3.20
CA SER A 249 -19.14 -15.81 2.91
C SER A 249 -19.03 -15.46 1.42
N GLN A 250 -18.12 -16.11 0.67
CA GLN A 250 -17.92 -15.81 -0.75
C GLN A 250 -19.17 -16.02 -1.62
N LYS A 251 -20.09 -16.89 -1.20
CA LYS A 251 -21.33 -17.18 -1.93
C LYS A 251 -22.29 -15.99 -1.98
N ASN A 252 -22.12 -15.03 -1.06
CA ASN A 252 -22.97 -13.85 -0.93
C ASN A 252 -22.33 -12.61 -1.57
N LEU A 253 -21.18 -12.76 -2.24
CA LEU A 253 -20.50 -11.66 -2.92
C LEU A 253 -20.99 -11.56 -4.36
N ASN A 254 -21.16 -10.33 -4.83
CA ASN A 254 -21.43 -10.09 -6.24
C ASN A 254 -20.18 -10.36 -7.10
N PRO A 255 -20.31 -10.46 -8.44
CA PRO A 255 -19.18 -10.77 -9.31
C PRO A 255 -17.98 -9.81 -9.19
N ALA A 256 -18.24 -8.51 -9.03
CA ALA A 256 -17.16 -7.51 -8.87
C ALA A 256 -16.43 -7.67 -7.53
N GLN A 257 -17.17 -7.91 -6.45
CA GLN A 257 -16.60 -8.21 -5.13
C GLN A 257 -15.75 -9.49 -5.17
N MET A 258 -16.20 -10.50 -5.91
CA MET A 258 -15.45 -11.75 -6.06
C MET A 258 -14.15 -11.60 -6.84
N GLU A 259 -14.18 -10.78 -7.90
CA GLU A 259 -12.96 -10.45 -8.62
C GLU A 259 -11.96 -9.67 -7.77
N CYS A 260 -12.43 -8.69 -6.99
CA CYS A 260 -11.58 -7.98 -6.03
C CYS A 260 -11.01 -8.94 -4.97
N LEU A 261 -11.84 -9.84 -4.41
CA LEU A 261 -11.37 -10.84 -3.44
C LEU A 261 -10.32 -11.78 -4.03
N ARG A 262 -10.42 -12.11 -5.32
CA ARG A 262 -9.40 -12.91 -6.00
C ARG A 262 -8.03 -12.21 -6.01
N HIS A 263 -7.99 -10.88 -6.16
CA HIS A 263 -6.73 -10.14 -6.05
C HIS A 263 -6.15 -10.21 -4.64
N ASP A 264 -6.97 -10.11 -3.59
CA ASP A 264 -6.52 -10.27 -2.21
C ASP A 264 -5.91 -11.66 -1.98
N ILE A 265 -6.63 -12.72 -2.37
CA ILE A 265 -6.18 -14.12 -2.20
C ILE A 265 -4.88 -14.38 -2.96
N VAL A 266 -4.81 -13.97 -4.23
CA VAL A 266 -3.59 -14.15 -5.04
C VAL A 266 -2.42 -13.38 -4.43
N SER A 267 -2.66 -12.19 -3.88
CA SER A 267 -1.61 -11.42 -3.20
C SER A 267 -1.11 -12.14 -1.95
N THR A 268 -2.00 -12.74 -1.15
CA THR A 268 -1.63 -13.59 0.00
C THR A 268 -0.82 -14.81 -0.43
N ASP A 269 -1.23 -15.50 -1.51
CA ASP A 269 -0.55 -16.70 -1.98
C ASP A 269 0.84 -16.38 -2.54
N ILE A 270 0.98 -15.28 -3.29
CA ILE A 270 2.29 -14.77 -3.74
C ILE A 270 3.14 -14.38 -2.53
N TYR A 271 2.55 -13.75 -1.50
CA TYR A 271 3.26 -13.45 -0.26
C TYR A 271 3.86 -14.72 0.36
N PHE A 272 3.06 -15.78 0.48
CA PHE A 272 3.47 -17.05 1.07
C PHE A 272 4.39 -17.89 0.19
N LEU A 273 4.35 -17.72 -1.13
CA LEU A 273 5.26 -18.40 -2.06
C LEU A 273 6.75 -18.20 -1.70
N LYS A 274 7.10 -17.02 -1.17
CA LYS A 274 8.48 -16.69 -0.78
C LYS A 274 8.77 -16.76 0.72
N THR A 275 7.74 -16.82 1.56
CA THR A 275 7.91 -16.80 3.02
C THR A 275 7.61 -18.15 3.67
N ASP A 276 6.49 -18.79 3.32
CA ASP A 276 6.07 -20.08 3.86
C ASP A 276 5.06 -20.75 2.90
N ILE A 277 5.58 -21.59 2.00
CA ILE A 277 4.81 -22.23 0.93
C ILE A 277 3.64 -23.09 1.47
N LYS A 278 3.71 -23.56 2.72
CA LYS A 278 2.64 -24.35 3.35
C LYS A 278 1.40 -23.53 3.67
N LYS A 279 1.51 -22.19 3.64
CA LYS A 279 0.41 -21.25 3.89
C LYS A 279 -0.26 -20.72 2.62
N ILE A 280 0.13 -21.21 1.44
CA ILE A 280 -0.65 -20.97 0.23
C ILE A 280 -2.07 -21.53 0.43
N GLY A 281 -3.09 -20.74 0.10
CA GLY A 281 -4.50 -21.04 0.35
C GLY A 281 -4.96 -20.74 1.79
N SER A 282 -4.11 -20.14 2.63
CA SER A 282 -4.45 -19.86 4.04
C SER A 282 -5.67 -18.97 4.21
N ASP A 283 -6.01 -18.12 3.24
CA ASP A 283 -7.23 -17.30 3.25
C ASP A 283 -8.54 -18.12 3.38
N TYR A 284 -8.53 -19.40 2.98
CA TYR A 284 -9.66 -20.33 3.13
C TYR A 284 -9.64 -21.13 4.43
N ILE A 285 -8.47 -21.22 5.08
CA ILE A 285 -8.22 -22.11 6.22
C ILE A 285 -8.21 -21.33 7.53
N GLN A 286 -7.62 -20.13 7.50
CA GLN A 286 -7.46 -19.29 8.66
C GLN A 286 -8.77 -18.56 8.97
N SER A 287 -9.34 -18.87 10.12
CA SER A 287 -10.44 -18.08 10.67
C SER A 287 -9.92 -16.77 11.26
N PRO A 288 -10.75 -15.71 11.34
CA PRO A 288 -10.34 -14.44 11.93
C PRO A 288 -9.95 -14.64 13.39
N ILE A 289 -8.89 -13.96 13.82
CA ILE A 289 -8.32 -14.15 15.16
C ILE A 289 -9.25 -13.51 16.21
N TYR A 290 -9.68 -14.31 17.18
CA TYR A 290 -10.37 -13.78 18.36
C TYR A 290 -9.35 -13.37 19.43
N ILE A 291 -9.31 -12.08 19.74
CA ILE A 291 -8.45 -11.53 20.80
C ILE A 291 -9.26 -11.55 22.09
N LYS A 292 -8.84 -12.37 23.05
CA LYS A 292 -9.36 -12.32 24.42
C LYS A 292 -8.73 -11.11 25.10
N ASP A 293 -9.57 -10.25 25.64
CA ASP A 293 -9.14 -9.16 26.52
C ASP A 293 -8.52 -9.74 27.82
#